data_AF-A0A6U4HV54-F1
#
_entry.id   AF-A0A6U4HV54-F1
#
_cell.length_a   1.000
_cell.length_b   1.000
_cell.length_c   1.000
_cell.angle_alpha   90.00
_cell.angle_beta   90.00
_cell.angle_gamma   90.00
#
_symmetry.space_group_name_H-M   'P 1'
#
loop_
_entity.id
_entity.type
_entity.pdbx_description
1 polymer ?
#
loop_
_entity_poly.entity_id
_entity_poly.type
_entity_poly.pdbx_seq_one_letter_code
_entity_poly.pdbx_strand_id
1 'polypeptide(L)'
;MKRRFVLSTLLVAQGVVAASSFFASPLVSPPLGGFRDCVMSLSERHPPPLDRRGLLLLGTAALVLPSQPPPASASDIQQALNQARMEKALATRRLERFGRGETRLSEPVRREIEDFVMEDTWRAPTLVRLAFHSSGTYDKKSGTGGSQKGTIHYDRELNQADNKGLKNVVKALDKIKSNHDISRADLYTLAGVHAIEMMGGPVVPWRWGRVDATAPRETIKEGRLPQPDMGDTPKTAAHIRQVFERMGFNDQEMVALIGAHTAGECKKDNSGYEGPWTPTEVRFDNLYYTFLRKWKYKRDNRLTGRGGKMQFEVEGMNDDFMMLPADIVFRDDPKFRVYVDAYAEDEALWFRDFSAAFQKLTELGTRDLKEDSVVAPS
;
A
#
# COMPACT_ATOMS: atom_id res chain seq x y z
N MET A 1 -10.61 -42.62 9.80
CA MET A 1 -11.74 -42.34 8.89
C MET A 1 -11.25 -41.43 7.77
N LYS A 2 -11.42 -41.88 6.51
CA LYS A 2 -10.97 -41.23 5.28
C LYS A 2 -11.92 -40.09 4.87
N ARG A 3 -11.39 -39.05 4.20
CA ARG A 3 -11.98 -38.23 3.09
C ARG A 3 -10.92 -37.18 2.71
N ARG A 4 -10.04 -37.41 1.71
CA ARG A 4 -10.21 -37.18 0.25
C ARG A 4 -10.96 -35.88 -0.08
N PHE A 5 -10.22 -34.88 -0.53
CA PHE A 5 -10.72 -33.82 -1.41
C PHE A 5 -10.10 -34.01 -2.80
N VAL A 6 -10.96 -33.80 -3.80
CA VAL A 6 -10.80 -34.16 -5.21
C VAL A 6 -10.39 -32.93 -6.01
N LEU A 7 -9.49 -33.16 -6.97
CA LEU A 7 -9.08 -32.29 -8.06
C LEU A 7 -10.21 -32.18 -9.11
N SER A 8 -10.56 -30.98 -9.58
CA SER A 8 -11.22 -30.74 -10.89
C SER A 8 -10.94 -29.30 -11.34
N THR A 9 -10.03 -29.07 -12.29
CA THR A 9 -10.20 -28.98 -13.76
C THR A 9 -10.41 -27.54 -14.23
N LEU A 10 -9.38 -27.03 -14.93
CA LEU A 10 -9.38 -25.80 -15.73
C LEU A 10 -10.46 -25.83 -16.81
N LEU A 11 -11.10 -24.69 -17.04
CA LEU A 11 -11.70 -24.36 -18.34
C LEU A 11 -11.09 -23.06 -18.85
N VAL A 12 -10.39 -23.17 -19.98
CA VAL A 12 -9.89 -22.08 -20.80
C VAL A 12 -11.05 -21.53 -21.62
N ALA A 13 -11.26 -20.21 -21.60
CA ALA A 13 -12.09 -19.53 -22.58
C ALA A 13 -11.35 -18.31 -23.14
N GLN A 14 -11.00 -18.41 -24.42
CA GLN A 14 -10.49 -17.34 -25.27
C GLN A 14 -11.60 -16.32 -25.55
N GLY A 15 -11.25 -15.04 -25.74
CA GLY A 15 -12.26 -14.04 -26.07
C GLY A 15 -11.76 -12.62 -26.34
N VAL A 16 -11.11 -12.44 -27.50
CA VAL A 16 -11.21 -11.29 -28.42
C VAL A 16 -10.84 -9.87 -27.94
N VAL A 17 -9.76 -9.38 -28.53
CA VAL A 17 -9.35 -7.98 -28.66
C VAL A 17 -10.28 -7.24 -29.62
N ALA A 18 -10.77 -6.07 -29.25
CA ALA A 18 -11.25 -5.07 -30.20
C ALA A 18 -10.79 -3.67 -29.76
N ALA A 19 -9.84 -3.14 -30.54
CA ALA A 19 -9.43 -1.74 -30.50
C ALA A 19 -10.55 -0.86 -31.06
N SER A 20 -10.69 0.36 -30.55
CA SER A 20 -11.44 1.40 -31.24
C SER A 20 -10.72 2.72 -31.06
N SER A 21 -10.39 3.32 -32.20
CA SER A 21 -9.79 4.62 -32.31
C SER A 21 -10.72 5.52 -33.14
N PHE A 22 -10.83 6.77 -32.68
CA PHE A 22 -10.98 7.99 -33.48
C PHE A 22 -12.34 8.47 -34.07
N PHE A 23 -12.53 9.77 -33.78
CA PHE A 23 -13.11 10.88 -34.57
C PHE A 23 -14.50 11.44 -34.23
N ALA A 24 -14.56 12.77 -34.40
CA ALA A 24 -15.48 13.73 -33.80
C ALA A 24 -16.55 14.25 -34.78
N SER A 25 -17.59 14.87 -34.16
CA SER A 25 -18.42 15.99 -34.67
C SER A 25 -19.55 15.70 -35.71
N PRO A 26 -20.54 16.61 -35.89
CA PRO A 26 -21.28 17.42 -34.90
C PRO A 26 -22.82 17.54 -35.16
N LEU A 27 -23.48 18.21 -34.20
CA LEU A 27 -24.81 18.87 -34.13
C LEU A 27 -25.59 19.18 -35.42
N VAL A 28 -26.90 18.85 -35.43
CA VAL A 28 -28.01 19.66 -36.04
C VAL A 28 -29.33 19.42 -35.24
N SER A 29 -30.14 20.46 -35.08
CA SER A 29 -31.54 20.50 -34.58
C SER A 29 -32.29 21.58 -35.40
N PRO A 30 -33.62 21.83 -35.25
CA PRO A 30 -34.85 21.02 -35.08
C PRO A 30 -35.87 21.37 -36.23
N PRO A 31 -37.24 21.26 -36.17
CA PRO A 31 -38.15 22.01 -35.26
C PRO A 31 -39.50 21.36 -34.79
N LEU A 32 -39.94 21.82 -33.61
CA LEU A 32 -41.25 22.27 -33.08
C LEU A 32 -42.63 21.72 -33.53
N GLY A 33 -43.46 21.45 -32.50
CA GLY A 33 -44.94 21.48 -32.48
C GLY A 33 -45.55 20.15 -31.99
N GLY A 34 -46.48 20.03 -31.04
CA GLY A 34 -47.25 20.92 -30.19
C GLY A 34 -48.47 20.13 -29.64
N PHE A 35 -48.68 20.17 -28.31
CA PHE A 35 -49.94 19.98 -27.56
C PHE A 35 -50.70 18.62 -27.49
N ARG A 36 -50.86 18.18 -26.21
CA ARG A 36 -52.08 17.71 -25.48
C ARG A 36 -52.66 16.30 -25.62
N ASP A 37 -52.63 15.63 -24.45
CA ASP A 37 -53.70 14.97 -23.68
C ASP A 37 -54.60 13.85 -24.24
N CYS A 38 -54.68 12.80 -23.40
CA CYS A 38 -55.85 12.00 -23.03
C CYS A 38 -56.35 10.85 -23.94
N VAL A 39 -56.10 9.63 -23.43
CA VAL A 39 -57.14 8.67 -22.95
C VAL A 39 -57.96 7.83 -23.96
N MET A 40 -58.05 6.54 -23.58
CA MET A 40 -58.90 5.43 -24.05
C MET A 40 -58.69 4.87 -25.46
N SER A 41 -58.40 3.56 -25.53
CA SER A 41 -59.37 2.55 -26.00
C SER A 41 -58.66 1.25 -26.42
N LEU A 42 -59.23 0.11 -26.02
CA LEU A 42 -59.56 -1.08 -26.84
C LEU A 42 -59.69 -2.25 -25.86
N SER A 43 -60.90 -2.55 -25.40
CA SER A 43 -61.91 -3.40 -26.05
C SER A 43 -61.83 -4.87 -25.58
N GLU A 44 -62.79 -5.14 -24.70
CA GLU A 44 -63.45 -6.37 -24.27
C GLU A 44 -63.25 -7.65 -25.09
N ARG A 45 -62.94 -8.75 -24.39
CA ARG A 45 -63.48 -10.08 -24.67
C ARG A 45 -63.77 -10.82 -23.35
N HIS A 46 -65.03 -11.17 -23.13
CA HIS A 46 -65.49 -12.04 -22.03
C HIS A 46 -65.38 -13.53 -22.37
N PRO A 47 -65.11 -14.38 -21.36
CA PRO A 47 -65.72 -15.71 -21.26
C PRO A 47 -66.39 -15.98 -19.87
N PRO A 48 -67.16 -17.09 -19.72
CA PRO A 48 -68.46 -17.16 -19.01
C PRO A 48 -68.39 -17.61 -17.52
N PRO A 49 -69.50 -17.73 -16.76
CA PRO A 49 -69.47 -17.75 -15.29
C PRO A 49 -69.07 -19.13 -14.74
N LEU A 50 -68.33 -19.10 -13.63
CA LEU A 50 -67.90 -20.30 -12.89
C LEU A 50 -68.94 -20.71 -11.85
N ASP A 51 -69.43 -21.94 -12.00
CA ASP A 51 -70.23 -22.68 -11.02
C ASP A 51 -69.34 -23.21 -9.87
N ARG A 52 -69.92 -23.25 -8.67
CA ARG A 52 -69.28 -23.65 -7.42
C ARG A 52 -69.18 -25.18 -7.33
N ARG A 53 -67.95 -25.71 -7.26
CA ARG A 53 -67.46 -26.81 -6.39
C ARG A 53 -66.34 -27.58 -7.09
N GLY A 54 -65.12 -27.49 -6.57
CA GLY A 54 -63.99 -28.27 -7.07
C GLY A 54 -62.67 -27.84 -6.44
N LEU A 55 -62.42 -28.34 -5.23
CA LEU A 55 -61.19 -28.17 -4.48
C LEU A 55 -60.06 -28.97 -5.16
N LEU A 56 -59.05 -28.31 -5.73
CA LEU A 56 -57.78 -28.95 -6.14
C LEU A 56 -56.60 -28.12 -5.62
N LEU A 57 -55.81 -28.71 -4.72
CA LEU A 57 -54.53 -28.18 -4.26
C LEU A 57 -53.54 -28.17 -5.43
N LEU A 58 -53.20 -26.97 -5.92
CA LEU A 58 -51.98 -26.74 -6.71
C LEU A 58 -50.98 -26.02 -5.81
N GLY A 59 -49.98 -26.77 -5.35
CA GLY A 59 -48.83 -26.20 -4.65
C GLY A 59 -48.07 -25.27 -5.58
N THR A 60 -48.10 -23.97 -5.30
CA THR A 60 -47.24 -22.99 -5.96
C THR A 60 -45.81 -23.20 -5.50
N ALA A 61 -44.99 -23.86 -6.32
CA ALA A 61 -43.54 -23.76 -6.19
C ALA A 61 -43.15 -22.31 -6.54
N ALA A 62 -42.95 -21.48 -5.51
CA ALA A 62 -42.38 -20.15 -5.70
C ALA A 62 -40.97 -20.31 -6.26
N LEU A 63 -40.77 -19.87 -7.50
CA LEU A 63 -39.45 -19.74 -8.11
C LEU A 63 -38.70 -18.66 -7.31
N VAL A 64 -37.90 -19.08 -6.32
CA VAL A 64 -37.00 -18.17 -5.60
C VAL A 64 -35.91 -17.77 -6.58
N LEU A 65 -36.09 -16.62 -7.22
CA LEU A 65 -35.00 -15.98 -7.97
C LEU A 65 -33.86 -15.73 -6.97
N PRO A 66 -32.61 -16.12 -7.27
CA PRO A 66 -31.50 -15.80 -6.40
C PRO A 66 -31.46 -14.29 -6.22
N SER A 67 -31.57 -13.85 -4.97
CA SER A 67 -31.46 -12.44 -4.60
C SER A 67 -30.17 -11.89 -5.21
N GLN A 68 -30.25 -10.81 -5.98
CA GLN A 68 -29.04 -10.16 -6.46
C GLN A 68 -28.16 -9.78 -5.26
N PRO A 69 -26.83 -10.00 -5.34
CA PRO A 69 -25.94 -9.59 -4.27
C PRO A 69 -26.11 -8.08 -4.03
N PRO A 70 -26.00 -7.62 -2.77
CA PRO A 70 -26.11 -6.21 -2.46
C PRO A 70 -25.09 -5.41 -3.27
N PRO A 71 -25.40 -4.16 -3.66
CA PRO A 71 -24.45 -3.29 -4.35
C PRO A 71 -23.20 -3.10 -3.49
N ALA A 72 -22.03 -3.10 -4.15
CA ALA A 72 -20.74 -2.90 -3.50
C ALA A 72 -20.72 -1.57 -2.72
N SER A 73 -20.13 -1.58 -1.53
CA SER A 73 -19.96 -0.37 -0.73
C SER A 73 -18.91 0.56 -1.34
N ALA A 74 -18.86 1.83 -0.92
CA ALA A 74 -17.84 2.77 -1.37
C ALA A 74 -16.40 2.28 -1.08
N SER A 75 -16.20 1.60 0.06
CA SER A 75 -14.91 0.98 0.40
C SER A 75 -14.57 -0.17 -0.54
N ASP A 76 -15.55 -0.99 -0.92
CA ASP A 76 -15.33 -2.10 -1.85
C ASP A 76 -14.93 -1.58 -3.24
N ILE A 77 -15.58 -0.50 -3.70
CA ILE A 77 -15.24 0.16 -4.96
C ILE A 77 -13.83 0.73 -4.90
N GLN A 78 -13.46 1.42 -3.82
CA GLN A 78 -12.11 1.98 -3.68
C GLN A 78 -11.03 0.89 -3.64
N GLN A 79 -11.29 -0.22 -2.95
CA GLN A 79 -10.38 -1.36 -2.93
C GLN A 79 -10.21 -1.96 -4.33
N ALA A 80 -11.30 -2.15 -5.09
CA ALA A 80 -11.23 -2.64 -6.46
C ALA A 80 -10.45 -1.69 -7.38
N LEU A 81 -10.65 -0.37 -7.25
CA LEU A 81 -9.89 0.63 -8.02
C LEU A 81 -8.40 0.60 -7.67
N ASN A 82 -8.07 0.44 -6.39
CA ASN A 82 -6.69 0.32 -5.92
C ASN A 82 -6.02 -0.94 -6.48
N GLN A 83 -6.72 -2.08 -6.43
CA GLN A 83 -6.24 -3.33 -7.00
C GLN A 83 -5.99 -3.21 -8.51
N ALA A 84 -6.96 -2.69 -9.28
CA ALA A 84 -6.81 -2.51 -10.72
C ALA A 84 -5.62 -1.60 -11.09
N ARG A 85 -5.33 -0.57 -10.29
CA ARG A 85 -4.15 0.29 -10.47
C ARG A 85 -2.84 -0.46 -10.23
N MET A 86 -2.75 -1.25 -9.15
CA MET A 86 -1.56 -2.07 -8.86
C MET A 86 -1.35 -3.14 -9.93
N GLU A 87 -2.41 -3.82 -10.37
CA GLU A 87 -2.36 -4.82 -11.43
C GLU A 87 -1.83 -4.22 -12.73
N LYS A 88 -2.31 -3.02 -13.10
CA LYS A 88 -1.81 -2.28 -14.27
C LYS A 88 -0.31 -1.95 -14.12
N ALA A 89 0.13 -1.48 -12.95
CA ALA A 89 1.52 -1.15 -12.69
C ALA A 89 2.43 -2.38 -12.82
N LEU A 90 2.03 -3.51 -12.24
CA LEU A 90 2.76 -4.78 -12.32
C LEU A 90 2.79 -5.36 -13.73
N ALA A 91 1.66 -5.34 -14.44
CA ALA A 91 1.58 -5.81 -15.82
C ALA A 91 2.55 -5.03 -16.72
N THR A 92 2.58 -3.70 -16.57
CA THR A 92 3.51 -2.82 -17.29
C THR A 92 4.96 -3.23 -17.04
N ARG A 93 5.36 -3.42 -15.77
CA ARG A 93 6.73 -3.82 -15.41
C ARG A 93 7.10 -5.22 -15.87
N ARG A 94 6.16 -6.17 -15.78
CA ARG A 94 6.39 -7.54 -16.27
C ARG A 94 6.65 -7.54 -17.77
N LEU A 95 5.94 -6.73 -18.55
CA LEU A 95 6.19 -6.57 -19.99
C LEU A 95 7.58 -5.97 -20.25
N GLU A 96 7.97 -4.93 -19.51
CA GLU A 96 9.31 -4.34 -19.60
C GLU A 96 10.43 -5.35 -19.27
N ARG A 97 10.27 -6.13 -18.18
CA ARG A 97 11.25 -7.16 -17.77
C ARG A 97 11.30 -8.32 -18.76
N PHE A 98 10.15 -8.78 -19.25
CA PHE A 98 10.08 -9.85 -20.25
C PHE A 98 10.80 -9.43 -21.53
N GLY A 99 10.61 -8.19 -21.98
CA GLY A 99 11.34 -7.63 -23.13
C GLY A 99 12.86 -7.58 -22.95
N ARG A 100 13.35 -7.54 -21.70
CA ARG A 100 14.78 -7.58 -21.36
C ARG A 100 15.31 -9.00 -21.05
N GLY A 101 14.46 -10.02 -21.01
CA GLY A 101 14.87 -11.38 -20.62
C GLY A 101 15.26 -11.52 -19.15
N GLU A 102 14.78 -10.63 -18.27
CA GLU A 102 15.21 -10.54 -16.88
C GLU A 102 14.27 -11.30 -15.94
N THR A 103 14.51 -12.59 -15.70
CA THR A 103 13.87 -13.33 -14.59
C THR A 103 14.80 -13.35 -13.39
N ARG A 104 14.42 -12.74 -12.26
CA ARG A 104 15.25 -12.67 -11.05
C ARG A 104 15.17 -13.97 -10.23
N LEU A 105 16.20 -14.27 -9.45
CA LEU A 105 16.18 -15.39 -8.50
C LEU A 105 15.05 -15.23 -7.47
N SER A 106 14.74 -14.00 -7.08
CA SER A 106 13.65 -13.69 -6.14
C SER A 106 12.24 -13.81 -6.72
N GLU A 107 12.07 -14.03 -8.03
CA GLU A 107 10.77 -13.95 -8.71
C GLU A 107 9.69 -14.88 -8.12
N PRO A 108 9.97 -16.14 -7.72
CA PRO A 108 8.97 -16.99 -7.06
C PRO A 108 8.43 -16.37 -5.76
N VAL A 109 9.31 -15.80 -4.94
CA VAL A 109 8.93 -15.14 -3.67
C VAL A 109 8.16 -13.85 -3.93
N ARG A 110 8.57 -13.08 -4.95
CA ARG A 110 7.88 -11.85 -5.37
C ARG A 110 6.44 -12.13 -5.79
N ARG A 111 6.16 -13.23 -6.49
CA ARG A 111 4.81 -13.62 -6.87
C ARG A 111 3.92 -13.93 -5.67
N GLU A 112 4.44 -14.64 -4.66
CA GLU A 112 3.66 -14.89 -3.43
C GLU A 112 3.42 -13.59 -2.63
N ILE A 113 4.37 -12.65 -2.65
CA ILE A 113 4.17 -11.31 -2.06
C ILE A 113 3.10 -10.52 -2.84
N GLU A 114 3.08 -10.63 -4.18
CA GLU A 114 2.06 -10.00 -5.00
C GLU A 114 0.67 -10.53 -4.66
N ASP A 115 0.49 -11.85 -4.64
CA ASP A 115 -0.78 -12.48 -4.26
C ASP A 115 -1.20 -12.03 -2.85
N PHE A 116 -0.26 -12.02 -1.91
CA PHE A 116 -0.49 -11.54 -0.55
C PHE A 116 -0.95 -10.08 -0.50
N VAL A 117 -0.39 -9.18 -1.32
CA VAL A 117 -0.79 -7.77 -1.35
C VAL A 117 -2.09 -7.58 -2.14
N MET A 118 -2.37 -8.38 -3.16
CA MET A 118 -3.62 -8.27 -3.94
C MET A 118 -4.85 -8.71 -3.16
N GLU A 119 -4.69 -9.58 -2.15
CA GLU A 119 -5.76 -9.88 -1.20
C GLU A 119 -6.19 -8.65 -0.37
N ASP A 120 -5.26 -7.74 -0.06
CA ASP A 120 -5.52 -6.48 0.66
C ASP A 120 -4.39 -5.48 0.37
N THR A 121 -4.69 -4.48 -0.46
CA THR A 121 -3.70 -3.52 -0.97
C THR A 121 -3.04 -2.69 0.14
N TRP A 122 -3.66 -2.57 1.33
CA TRP A 122 -3.06 -1.89 2.49
C TRP A 122 -1.86 -2.64 3.08
N ARG A 123 -1.65 -3.89 2.69
CA ARG A 123 -0.44 -4.64 3.03
C ARG A 123 0.79 -4.01 2.39
N ALA A 124 0.69 -3.39 1.21
CA ALA A 124 1.84 -2.77 0.53
C ALA A 124 2.54 -1.69 1.38
N PRO A 125 1.88 -0.59 1.82
CA PRO A 125 2.53 0.40 2.69
C PRO A 125 3.00 -0.20 4.03
N THR A 126 2.27 -1.20 4.55
CA THR A 126 2.66 -1.91 5.77
C THR A 126 3.98 -2.68 5.59
N LEU A 127 4.22 -3.29 4.43
CA LEU A 127 5.47 -3.99 4.10
C LEU A 127 6.64 -3.01 3.95
N VAL A 128 6.41 -1.82 3.39
CA VAL A 128 7.43 -0.75 3.35
C VAL A 128 7.80 -0.33 4.77
N ARG A 129 6.82 -0.13 5.64
CA ARG A 129 7.05 0.15 7.06
C ARG A 129 7.81 -0.98 7.75
N LEU A 130 7.44 -2.24 7.52
CA LEU A 130 8.15 -3.40 8.10
C LEU A 130 9.63 -3.41 7.70
N ALA A 131 9.92 -3.20 6.41
CA ALA A 131 11.29 -3.15 5.90
C ALA A 131 12.08 -1.99 6.52
N PHE A 132 11.47 -0.80 6.64
CA PHE A 132 12.08 0.33 7.34
C PHE A 132 12.37 0.00 8.80
N HIS A 133 11.39 -0.51 9.56
CA HIS A 133 11.53 -0.81 10.98
C HIS A 133 12.55 -1.93 11.24
N SER A 134 12.60 -2.95 10.39
CA SER A 134 13.59 -4.01 10.46
C SER A 134 15.02 -3.53 10.19
N SER A 135 15.18 -2.36 9.55
CA SER A 135 16.49 -1.83 9.10
C SER A 135 16.95 -0.62 9.92
N GLY A 136 16.00 0.22 10.37
CA GLY A 136 16.26 1.51 11.02
C GLY A 136 16.84 1.43 12.43
N THR A 137 17.01 0.22 12.97
CA THR A 137 17.63 -0.01 14.28
C THR A 137 19.16 0.03 14.23
N TYR A 138 19.76 0.18 13.05
CA TYR A 138 21.20 0.19 12.86
C TYR A 138 21.88 1.32 13.64
N ASP A 139 23.05 1.00 14.19
CA ASP A 139 23.96 1.96 14.80
C ASP A 139 25.38 1.71 14.28
N LYS A 140 25.91 2.68 13.52
CA LYS A 140 27.25 2.62 12.94
C LYS A 140 28.36 2.49 13.98
N LYS A 141 28.16 3.03 15.19
CA LYS A 141 29.19 3.06 16.24
C LYS A 141 29.37 1.67 16.87
N SER A 142 28.27 1.00 17.20
CA SER A 142 28.32 -0.35 17.76
C SER A 142 28.33 -1.46 16.71
N GLY A 143 27.94 -1.16 15.46
CA GLY A 143 27.75 -2.15 14.41
C GLY A 143 26.57 -3.09 14.66
N THR A 144 25.63 -2.71 15.52
CA THR A 144 24.46 -3.52 15.91
C THR A 144 23.16 -3.02 15.27
N GLY A 145 22.16 -3.89 15.19
CA GLY A 145 20.89 -3.61 14.50
C GLY A 145 21.03 -3.68 12.99
N GLY A 146 20.07 -3.10 12.27
CA GLY A 146 20.05 -3.18 10.81
C GLY A 146 19.40 -4.47 10.30
N SER A 147 19.45 -4.65 9.00
CA SER A 147 18.63 -5.63 8.29
C SER A 147 19.16 -7.06 8.40
N GLN A 148 20.39 -7.27 8.85
CA GLN A 148 21.08 -8.56 8.75
C GLN A 148 20.36 -9.73 9.43
N LYS A 149 19.67 -9.48 10.55
CA LYS A 149 19.24 -10.53 11.49
C LYS A 149 17.74 -10.81 11.53
N GLY A 150 16.92 -9.97 10.88
CA GLY A 150 15.46 -10.16 10.84
C GLY A 150 14.81 -10.27 12.23
N THR A 151 15.36 -9.63 13.27
CA THR A 151 15.00 -9.86 14.68
C THR A 151 13.62 -9.37 15.07
N ILE A 152 13.00 -8.51 14.24
CA ILE A 152 11.68 -7.91 14.49
C ILE A 152 10.56 -8.94 14.71
N HIS A 153 10.73 -10.20 14.28
CA HIS A 153 9.75 -11.27 14.51
C HIS A 153 9.71 -11.80 15.95
N TYR A 154 10.77 -11.58 16.74
CA TYR A 154 10.79 -11.99 18.13
C TYR A 154 9.91 -11.08 18.97
N ASP A 155 9.11 -11.66 19.87
CA ASP A 155 8.17 -10.93 20.74
C ASP A 155 8.81 -9.73 21.48
N ARG A 156 10.08 -9.85 21.89
CA ARG A 156 10.81 -8.77 22.56
C ARG A 156 10.97 -7.51 21.70
N GLU A 157 11.10 -7.66 20.39
CA GLU A 157 11.22 -6.55 19.45
C GLU A 157 9.88 -6.18 18.83
N LEU A 158 9.07 -7.18 18.48
CA LEU A 158 7.76 -7.00 17.86
C LEU A 158 6.77 -6.22 18.73
N ASN A 159 6.86 -6.38 20.06
CA ASN A 159 5.96 -5.73 21.01
C ASN A 159 6.44 -4.34 21.48
N GLN A 160 7.55 -3.81 20.94
CA GLN A 160 7.98 -2.43 21.20
C GLN A 160 6.95 -1.44 20.64
N ALA A 161 6.85 -0.25 21.24
CA ALA A 161 5.84 0.75 20.89
C ALA A 161 5.92 1.15 19.41
N ASP A 162 7.14 1.33 18.89
CA ASP A 162 7.37 1.69 17.49
C ASP A 162 6.90 0.61 16.51
N ASN A 163 6.83 -0.67 16.93
CA ASN A 163 6.49 -1.80 16.07
C ASN A 163 5.01 -2.22 16.15
N LYS A 164 4.19 -1.51 16.94
CA LYS A 164 2.74 -1.76 17.03
C LYS A 164 2.09 -1.76 15.64
N GLY A 165 1.20 -2.73 15.42
CA GLY A 165 0.54 -2.95 14.12
C GLY A 165 1.31 -3.85 13.14
N LEU A 166 2.58 -4.20 13.40
CA LEU A 166 3.34 -5.10 12.50
C LEU A 166 3.11 -6.59 12.77
N LYS A 167 2.55 -6.95 13.92
CA LYS A 167 2.37 -8.36 14.35
C LYS A 167 1.64 -9.21 13.32
N ASN A 168 0.56 -8.68 12.74
CA ASN A 168 -0.25 -9.43 11.78
C ASN A 168 0.51 -9.69 10.48
N VAL A 169 1.19 -8.67 9.93
CA VAL A 169 1.95 -8.83 8.69
C VAL A 169 3.17 -9.74 8.89
N VAL A 170 3.89 -9.61 10.01
CA VAL A 170 5.03 -10.46 10.34
C VAL A 170 4.62 -11.93 10.41
N LYS A 171 3.50 -12.23 11.09
CA LYS A 171 2.95 -13.58 11.18
C LYS A 171 2.45 -14.10 9.82
N ALA A 172 1.86 -13.23 9.00
CA ALA A 172 1.39 -13.65 7.67
C ALA A 172 2.56 -14.01 6.74
N LEU A 173 3.66 -13.26 6.81
CA LEU A 173 4.88 -13.54 6.05
C LEU A 173 5.56 -14.86 6.43
N ASP A 174 5.30 -15.41 7.63
CA ASP A 174 5.80 -16.74 7.99
C ASP A 174 5.29 -17.84 7.05
N LYS A 175 4.10 -17.65 6.45
CA LYS A 175 3.54 -18.58 5.45
C LYS A 175 4.40 -18.58 4.18
N ILE A 176 4.69 -17.40 3.63
CA ILE A 176 5.55 -17.23 2.44
C ILE A 176 6.96 -17.77 2.75
N LYS A 177 7.51 -17.41 3.91
CA LYS A 177 8.80 -17.91 4.41
C LYS A 177 8.87 -19.44 4.48
N SER A 178 7.75 -20.13 4.72
CA SER A 178 7.71 -21.60 4.81
C SER A 178 7.70 -22.29 3.43
N ASN A 179 7.32 -21.56 2.38
CA ASN A 179 7.30 -22.06 1.00
C ASN A 179 8.67 -21.94 0.31
N HIS A 180 9.61 -21.19 0.89
CA HIS A 180 10.87 -20.84 0.26
C HIS A 180 12.07 -20.94 1.20
N ASP A 181 13.22 -21.34 0.66
CA ASP A 181 14.51 -21.24 1.35
C ASP A 181 15.08 -19.82 1.26
N ILE A 182 14.42 -18.90 1.97
CA ILE A 182 14.80 -17.49 2.13
C ILE A 182 14.93 -17.19 3.62
N SER A 183 15.83 -16.31 4.08
CA SER A 183 15.80 -15.87 5.48
C SER A 183 14.61 -14.93 5.75
N ARG A 184 14.13 -14.80 6.99
CA ARG A 184 13.16 -13.75 7.35
C ARG A 184 13.73 -12.36 7.08
N ALA A 185 15.02 -12.18 7.36
CA ALA A 185 15.74 -10.95 7.09
C ALA A 185 15.68 -10.54 5.59
N ASP A 186 15.93 -11.49 4.68
CA ASP A 186 15.78 -11.25 3.24
C ASP A 186 14.31 -11.05 2.86
N LEU A 187 13.38 -11.84 3.41
CA LEU A 187 11.96 -11.71 3.12
C LEU A 187 11.41 -10.32 3.48
N TYR A 188 11.75 -9.76 4.64
CA TYR A 188 11.25 -8.45 5.06
C TYR A 188 11.76 -7.32 4.18
N THR A 189 13.03 -7.37 3.78
CA THR A 189 13.59 -6.35 2.88
C THR A 189 13.07 -6.51 1.44
N LEU A 190 12.95 -7.75 0.94
CA LEU A 190 12.37 -8.05 -0.37
C LEU A 190 10.91 -7.60 -0.46
N ALA A 191 10.11 -7.86 0.59
CA ALA A 191 8.72 -7.46 0.62
C ALA A 191 8.54 -5.94 0.61
N GLY A 192 9.41 -5.19 1.29
CA GLY A 192 9.39 -3.72 1.26
C GLY A 192 9.73 -3.15 -0.12
N VAL A 193 10.85 -3.58 -0.72
CA VAL A 193 11.26 -3.08 -2.06
C VAL A 193 10.23 -3.44 -3.13
N HIS A 194 9.65 -4.64 -3.05
CA HIS A 194 8.65 -5.08 -4.03
C HIS A 194 7.32 -4.35 -3.84
N ALA A 195 6.91 -4.08 -2.59
CA ALA A 195 5.72 -3.28 -2.32
C ALA A 195 5.82 -1.85 -2.88
N ILE A 196 7.01 -1.23 -2.83
CA ILE A 196 7.24 0.08 -3.48
C ILE A 196 6.98 -0.03 -5.00
N GLU A 197 7.51 -1.06 -5.66
CA GLU A 197 7.29 -1.30 -7.09
C GLU A 197 5.79 -1.53 -7.40
N MET A 198 5.09 -2.32 -6.57
CA MET A 198 3.65 -2.61 -6.71
C MET A 198 2.79 -1.35 -6.63
N MET A 199 3.13 -0.42 -5.74
CA MET A 199 2.45 0.87 -5.58
C MET A 199 2.80 1.89 -6.69
N GLY A 200 3.63 1.51 -7.65
CA GLY A 200 4.03 2.36 -8.78
C GLY A 200 5.34 3.13 -8.59
N GLY A 201 6.03 2.95 -7.46
CA GLY A 201 7.25 3.66 -7.10
C GLY A 201 8.51 3.15 -7.83
N PRO A 202 9.71 3.66 -7.48
CA PRO A 202 10.93 3.26 -8.17
C PRO A 202 11.25 1.78 -7.98
N VAL A 203 11.99 1.19 -8.94
CA VAL A 203 12.69 -0.07 -8.68
C VAL A 203 13.83 0.23 -7.72
N VAL A 204 13.82 -0.44 -6.56
CA VAL A 204 14.94 -0.40 -5.61
C VAL A 204 15.81 -1.63 -5.85
N PRO A 205 17.11 -1.46 -6.20
CA PRO A 205 18.02 -2.59 -6.30
C PRO A 205 18.04 -3.36 -4.98
N TRP A 206 17.96 -4.67 -5.06
CA TRP A 206 17.90 -5.54 -3.90
C TRP A 206 18.90 -6.67 -4.04
N ARG A 207 19.62 -6.91 -2.95
CA ARG A 207 20.61 -7.97 -2.81
C ARG A 207 20.21 -8.89 -1.67
N TRP A 208 20.54 -10.17 -1.78
CA TRP A 208 20.16 -11.21 -0.83
C TRP A 208 21.37 -11.77 -0.08
N GLY A 209 21.14 -12.60 0.93
CA GLY A 209 22.19 -13.24 1.73
C GLY A 209 22.17 -12.86 3.21
N ARG A 210 21.11 -12.19 3.69
CA ARG A 210 20.95 -11.90 5.13
C ARG A 210 20.71 -13.21 5.88
N VAL A 211 21.17 -13.28 7.13
CA VAL A 211 21.12 -14.49 7.95
C VAL A 211 20.34 -14.23 9.21
N ASP A 212 19.25 -14.96 9.39
CA ASP A 212 18.38 -14.81 10.55
C ASP A 212 19.16 -14.93 11.87
N ALA A 213 18.72 -14.17 12.87
CA ALA A 213 19.15 -14.37 14.24
C ALA A 213 18.83 -15.80 14.71
N THR A 214 19.71 -16.32 15.55
CA THR A 214 19.61 -17.66 16.13
C THR A 214 18.88 -17.65 17.47
N ALA A 215 18.78 -16.49 18.13
CA ALA A 215 18.13 -16.38 19.43
C ALA A 215 17.54 -14.98 19.68
N PRO A 216 16.48 -14.87 20.52
CA PRO A 216 15.87 -13.59 20.90
C PRO A 216 16.83 -12.60 21.56
N ARG A 217 17.95 -13.05 22.13
CA ARG A 217 18.96 -12.16 22.74
C ARG A 217 19.64 -11.22 21.74
N GLU A 218 19.56 -11.52 20.44
CA GLU A 218 20.08 -10.69 19.34
C GLU A 218 19.15 -9.51 19.00
N THR A 219 17.95 -9.44 19.58
CA THR A 219 16.99 -8.33 19.39
C THR A 219 17.55 -6.99 19.89
N ILE A 220 17.13 -5.93 19.23
CA ILE A 220 17.55 -4.56 19.56
C ILE A 220 16.61 -3.95 20.59
N LYS A 221 17.17 -3.17 21.53
CA LYS A 221 16.38 -2.41 22.50
C LYS A 221 15.67 -1.26 21.79
N GLU A 222 14.50 -0.92 22.30
CA GLU A 222 13.68 0.21 21.84
C GLU A 222 14.43 1.55 21.90
N GLY A 223 13.94 2.54 21.13
CA GLY A 223 14.47 3.90 21.13
C GLY A 223 15.50 4.18 20.04
N ARG A 224 15.66 3.28 19.06
CA ARG A 224 16.53 3.53 17.90
C ARG A 224 15.78 4.08 16.68
N LEU A 225 14.47 3.94 16.61
CA LEU A 225 13.66 4.47 15.50
C LEU A 225 13.31 5.96 15.73
N PRO A 226 13.09 6.74 14.65
CA PRO A 226 12.76 8.15 14.77
C PRO A 226 11.41 8.32 15.46
N GLN A 227 11.34 9.32 16.34
CA GLN A 227 10.09 9.70 17.02
C GLN A 227 9.49 10.89 16.29
N PRO A 228 8.17 10.88 16.03
CA PRO A 228 7.53 11.91 15.22
C PRO A 228 7.37 13.25 15.93
N ASP A 229 7.48 13.28 17.26
CA ASP A 229 7.33 14.49 18.07
C ASP A 229 8.20 14.42 19.35
N MET A 230 9.00 15.44 19.58
CA MET A 230 9.81 15.64 20.79
C MET A 230 9.32 16.83 21.64
N GLY A 231 8.10 17.28 21.40
CA GLY A 231 7.40 18.34 22.14
C GLY A 231 7.58 19.75 21.54
N ASP A 232 8.58 19.96 20.69
CA ASP A 232 8.75 21.18 19.91
C ASP A 232 9.54 20.93 18.61
N THR A 233 9.39 21.84 17.64
CA THR A 233 9.99 21.70 16.30
C THR A 233 11.53 21.61 16.33
N PRO A 234 12.28 22.46 17.07
CA PRO A 234 13.74 22.34 17.15
C PRO A 234 14.21 20.99 17.71
N LYS A 235 13.59 20.47 18.78
CA LYS A 235 13.95 19.17 19.35
C LYS A 235 13.62 18.03 18.41
N THR A 236 12.47 18.09 17.73
CA THR A 236 12.08 17.08 16.74
C THR A 236 13.09 17.06 15.59
N ALA A 237 13.52 18.23 15.09
CA ALA A 237 14.54 18.33 14.07
C ALA A 237 15.92 17.79 14.50
N ALA A 238 16.34 18.09 15.73
CA ALA A 238 17.57 17.55 16.29
C ALA A 238 17.50 16.01 16.45
N HIS A 239 16.37 15.49 16.92
CA HIS A 239 16.15 14.05 17.08
C HIS A 239 16.17 13.30 15.75
N ILE A 240 15.48 13.80 14.73
CA ILE A 240 15.49 13.21 13.38
C ILE A 240 16.92 13.12 12.85
N ARG A 241 17.68 14.23 12.88
CA ARG A 241 19.08 14.23 12.45
C ARG A 241 19.92 13.25 13.25
N GLN A 242 19.82 13.27 14.58
CA GLN A 242 20.57 12.36 15.45
C GLN A 242 20.32 10.89 15.10
N VAL A 243 19.07 10.49 14.87
CA VAL A 243 18.70 9.12 14.53
C VAL A 243 19.26 8.71 13.17
N PHE A 244 19.10 9.54 12.15
CA PHE A 244 19.54 9.22 10.80
C PHE A 244 21.06 9.33 10.61
N GLU A 245 21.73 10.29 11.25
CA GLU A 245 23.19 10.40 11.25
C GLU A 245 23.85 9.22 11.97
N ARG A 246 23.22 8.66 13.01
CA ARG A 246 23.65 7.41 13.67
C ARG A 246 23.67 6.24 12.68
N MET A 247 22.72 6.20 11.75
CA MET A 247 22.66 5.21 10.68
C MET A 247 23.60 5.53 9.50
N GLY A 248 24.08 6.78 9.41
CA GLY A 248 24.99 7.24 8.36
C GLY A 248 24.30 7.91 7.18
N PHE A 249 23.09 8.45 7.37
CA PHE A 249 22.38 9.22 6.34
C PHE A 249 22.68 10.72 6.42
N ASN A 250 22.68 11.38 5.27
CA ASN A 250 22.73 12.84 5.14
C ASN A 250 21.31 13.45 4.98
N ASP A 251 21.22 14.79 5.00
CA ASP A 251 19.94 15.51 4.92
C ASP A 251 19.12 15.15 3.66
N GLN A 252 19.74 14.99 2.49
CA GLN A 252 19.06 14.61 1.25
C GLN A 252 18.44 13.21 1.37
N GLU A 253 19.19 12.24 1.88
CA GLU A 253 18.74 10.86 2.03
C GLU A 253 17.62 10.76 3.07
N MET A 254 17.67 11.56 4.15
CA MET A 254 16.59 11.67 5.13
C MET A 254 15.30 12.18 4.47
N VAL A 255 15.39 13.28 3.70
CA VAL A 255 14.23 13.85 3.00
C VAL A 255 13.72 12.92 1.92
N ALA A 256 14.59 12.16 1.24
CA ALA A 256 14.16 11.15 0.28
C ALA A 256 13.32 10.08 0.98
N LEU A 257 13.86 9.48 2.06
CA LEU A 257 13.22 8.38 2.79
C LEU A 257 11.87 8.75 3.41
N ILE A 258 11.72 9.96 3.98
CA ILE A 258 10.43 10.38 4.56
C ILE A 258 9.32 10.48 3.51
N GLY A 259 9.66 10.64 2.22
CA GLY A 259 8.70 10.60 1.12
C GLY A 259 7.87 9.32 1.03
N ALA A 260 8.32 8.22 1.67
CA ALA A 260 7.51 7.00 1.79
C ALA A 260 6.17 7.24 2.51
N HIS A 261 6.04 8.32 3.30
CA HIS A 261 4.77 8.78 3.88
C HIS A 261 3.74 9.20 2.82
N THR A 262 4.08 9.21 1.53
CA THR A 262 3.06 9.32 0.47
C THR A 262 2.04 8.18 0.49
N ALA A 263 2.45 7.01 1.00
CA ALA A 263 1.63 5.81 1.06
C ALA A 263 1.27 5.44 2.51
N GLY A 264 0.09 4.87 2.67
CA GLY A 264 -0.46 4.38 3.93
C GLY A 264 -1.11 5.48 4.77
N GLU A 265 -1.26 5.16 6.05
CA GLU A 265 -1.87 6.05 7.03
C GLU A 265 -1.33 5.78 8.44
N CYS A 266 -1.50 6.76 9.32
CA CYS A 266 -1.38 6.54 10.74
C CYS A 266 -2.67 5.90 11.29
N LYS A 267 -2.52 4.91 12.17
CA LYS A 267 -3.64 4.33 12.94
C LYS A 267 -3.52 4.65 14.41
N LYS A 268 -4.61 5.13 15.00
CA LYS A 268 -4.68 5.57 16.41
C LYS A 268 -4.21 4.47 17.37
N ASP A 269 -4.69 3.25 17.18
CA ASP A 269 -4.34 2.11 18.06
C ASP A 269 -2.88 1.68 17.93
N ASN A 270 -2.23 1.99 16.81
CA ASN A 270 -0.83 1.66 16.59
C ASN A 270 0.11 2.72 17.18
N SER A 271 -0.16 4.00 16.90
CA SER A 271 0.81 5.08 17.12
C SER A 271 0.29 6.22 17.99
N GLY A 272 -1.03 6.31 18.19
CA GLY A 272 -1.72 7.47 18.73
C GLY A 272 -2.01 8.57 17.71
N TYR A 273 -1.50 8.49 16.48
CA TYR A 273 -1.83 9.38 15.36
C TYR A 273 -2.84 8.71 14.43
N GLU A 274 -3.63 9.49 13.70
CA GLU A 274 -4.67 8.94 12.82
C GLU A 274 -4.78 9.71 11.51
N GLY A 275 -4.97 8.97 10.42
CA GLY A 275 -5.30 9.49 9.11
C GLY A 275 -4.16 9.34 8.10
N PRO A 276 -4.48 9.44 6.80
CA PRO A 276 -3.51 9.38 5.72
C PRO A 276 -2.81 10.73 5.50
N TRP A 277 -1.63 10.68 4.88
CA TRP A 277 -0.91 11.88 4.45
C TRP A 277 -1.44 12.43 3.11
N THR A 278 -1.94 11.54 2.25
CA THR A 278 -2.37 11.84 0.87
C THR A 278 -3.68 11.11 0.54
N PRO A 279 -4.45 11.52 -0.49
CA PRO A 279 -5.67 10.85 -0.92
C PRO A 279 -5.44 9.54 -1.68
N THR A 280 -4.19 9.08 -1.78
CA THR A 280 -3.81 7.92 -2.58
C THR A 280 -2.92 6.98 -1.78
N GLU A 281 -3.50 6.35 -0.77
CA GLU A 281 -2.79 5.67 0.31
C GLU A 281 -2.06 4.39 -0.13
N VAL A 282 -2.29 3.95 -1.36
CA VAL A 282 -1.60 2.78 -1.93
C VAL A 282 -0.90 3.11 -3.26
N ARG A 283 -0.58 4.39 -3.45
CA ARG A 283 0.27 4.86 -4.55
C ARG A 283 1.58 5.38 -3.99
N PHE A 284 2.65 5.17 -4.74
CA PHE A 284 3.97 5.68 -4.42
C PHE A 284 4.33 6.75 -5.44
N ASP A 285 3.87 7.97 -5.18
CA ASP A 285 4.04 9.16 -6.02
C ASP A 285 4.43 10.38 -5.16
N ASN A 286 4.82 11.49 -5.78
CA ASN A 286 5.38 12.63 -5.06
C ASN A 286 4.34 13.50 -4.33
N LEU A 287 3.08 13.03 -4.20
CA LEU A 287 1.99 13.82 -3.62
C LEU A 287 2.29 14.27 -2.19
N TYR A 288 2.96 13.46 -1.37
CA TYR A 288 3.42 13.88 -0.04
C TYR A 288 4.11 15.25 -0.03
N TYR A 289 5.10 15.44 -0.91
CA TYR A 289 5.84 16.71 -0.98
C TYR A 289 4.98 17.84 -1.52
N THR A 290 4.13 17.55 -2.52
CA THR A 290 3.21 18.57 -3.05
C THR A 290 2.20 19.01 -1.98
N PHE A 291 1.74 18.08 -1.13
CA PHE A 291 0.83 18.37 -0.04
C PHE A 291 1.52 19.26 0.99
N LEU A 292 2.69 18.84 1.47
CA LEU A 292 3.52 19.61 2.41
C LEU A 292 3.72 21.07 1.98
N ARG A 293 3.92 21.29 0.68
CA ARG A 293 4.16 22.62 0.11
C ARG A 293 2.91 23.46 -0.09
N LYS A 294 1.86 22.87 -0.66
CA LYS A 294 0.73 23.62 -1.23
C LYS A 294 -0.29 24.03 -0.18
N TRP A 295 -0.43 23.24 0.87
CA TRP A 295 -1.52 23.42 1.82
C TRP A 295 -1.11 24.17 3.08
N LYS A 296 -2.11 24.78 3.71
CA LYS A 296 -2.00 25.30 5.07
C LYS A 296 -2.40 24.21 6.05
N TYR A 297 -1.83 24.32 7.25
CA TYR A 297 -1.96 23.31 8.26
C TYR A 297 -2.36 23.95 9.58
N LYS A 298 -3.47 23.48 10.15
CA LYS A 298 -3.85 23.82 11.50
C LYS A 298 -3.28 22.78 12.44
N ARG A 299 -2.77 23.23 13.58
CA ARG A 299 -2.32 22.33 14.64
C ARG A 299 -3.54 21.79 15.38
N ASP A 300 -3.72 20.47 15.39
CA ASP A 300 -4.70 19.83 16.26
C ASP A 300 -4.03 19.33 17.54
N ASN A 301 -4.35 20.00 18.65
CA ASN A 301 -3.88 19.68 19.99
C ASN A 301 -4.93 18.89 20.80
N ARG A 302 -6.07 18.52 20.21
CA ARG A 302 -7.10 17.82 20.94
C ARG A 302 -6.55 16.45 21.37
N LEU A 303 -6.45 16.25 22.69
CA LEU A 303 -6.30 14.90 23.29
C LEU A 303 -7.45 13.95 22.85
N THR A 304 -8.52 14.52 22.29
CA THR A 304 -9.69 13.86 21.70
C THR A 304 -9.82 14.10 20.19
N GLY A 305 -8.76 14.54 19.50
CA GLY A 305 -8.71 14.52 18.03
C GLY A 305 -8.86 13.09 17.52
N ARG A 306 -8.88 12.90 16.19
CA ARG A 306 -8.82 11.56 15.60
C ARG A 306 -7.64 10.77 16.21
N GLY A 307 -6.41 11.24 16.04
CA GLY A 307 -5.24 10.75 16.77
C GLY A 307 -5.19 11.33 18.19
N GLY A 308 -5.08 10.51 19.23
CA GLY A 308 -4.89 10.98 20.62
C GLY A 308 -3.53 11.67 20.91
N LYS A 309 -2.85 12.20 19.88
CA LYS A 309 -1.56 12.89 19.93
C LYS A 309 -1.58 14.10 19.00
N MET A 310 -0.68 15.07 19.24
CA MET A 310 -0.60 16.30 18.44
C MET A 310 -0.18 16.01 17.00
N GLN A 311 -1.03 16.38 16.04
CA GLN A 311 -0.76 16.28 14.61
C GLN A 311 -1.24 17.55 13.90
N PHE A 312 -0.87 17.70 12.64
CA PHE A 312 -1.29 18.80 11.80
C PHE A 312 -2.34 18.31 10.81
N GLU A 313 -3.41 19.06 10.65
CA GLU A 313 -4.51 18.75 9.72
C GLU A 313 -4.50 19.74 8.56
N VAL A 314 -4.79 19.24 7.36
CA VAL A 314 -4.88 20.09 6.17
C VAL A 314 -6.11 21.00 6.25
N GLU A 315 -5.89 22.31 6.24
CA GLU A 315 -6.98 23.30 6.29
C GLU A 315 -7.85 23.23 5.03
N GLY A 316 -9.18 23.22 5.23
CA GLY A 316 -10.15 23.25 4.13
C GLY A 316 -10.45 21.89 3.49
N MET A 317 -9.96 20.79 4.07
CA MET A 317 -10.20 19.42 3.59
C MET A 317 -10.90 18.53 4.61
N ASN A 318 -11.81 19.08 5.43
CA ASN A 318 -12.54 18.35 6.48
C ASN A 318 -11.64 17.51 7.40
N ASP A 319 -10.39 17.92 7.54
CA ASP A 319 -9.35 17.28 8.35
C ASP A 319 -8.94 15.89 7.86
N ASP A 320 -9.30 15.52 6.62
CA ASP A 320 -9.13 14.17 6.06
C ASP A 320 -7.67 13.75 5.89
N PHE A 321 -6.75 14.71 5.85
CA PHE A 321 -5.32 14.49 5.67
C PHE A 321 -4.52 15.11 6.79
N MET A 322 -3.45 14.43 7.17
CA MET A 322 -2.62 14.78 8.31
C MET A 322 -1.13 14.87 7.96
N MET A 323 -0.38 15.56 8.82
CA MET A 323 1.07 15.55 8.86
C MET A 323 1.51 15.38 10.31
N LEU A 324 2.55 14.57 10.53
CA LEU A 324 3.20 14.46 11.83
C LEU A 324 4.05 15.71 12.10
N PRO A 325 4.39 16.01 13.37
CA PRO A 325 5.32 17.11 13.66
C PRO A 325 6.68 16.95 12.98
N ALA A 326 7.15 15.70 12.81
CA ALA A 326 8.34 15.38 12.02
C ALA A 326 8.19 15.75 10.53
N ASP A 327 7.03 15.54 9.91
CA ASP A 327 6.80 15.92 8.50
C ASP A 327 6.90 17.45 8.34
N ILE A 328 6.36 18.20 9.30
CA ILE A 328 6.45 19.67 9.33
C ILE A 328 7.89 20.14 9.50
N VAL A 329 8.74 19.42 10.25
CA VAL A 329 10.17 19.72 10.35
C VAL A 329 10.84 19.67 8.98
N PHE A 330 10.57 18.65 8.15
CA PHE A 330 11.16 18.56 6.82
C PHE A 330 10.75 19.72 5.90
N ARG A 331 9.53 20.23 6.06
CA ARG A 331 9.05 21.42 5.35
C ARG A 331 9.68 22.72 5.87
N ASP A 332 9.82 22.89 7.17
CA ASP A 332 10.16 24.20 7.75
C ASP A 332 11.67 24.40 7.95
N ASP A 333 12.44 23.32 8.10
CA ASP A 333 13.90 23.42 8.23
C ASP A 333 14.54 23.78 6.87
N PRO A 334 15.28 24.90 6.75
CA PRO A 334 15.82 25.36 5.47
C PRO A 334 16.73 24.35 4.76
N LYS A 335 17.45 23.49 5.50
CA LYS A 335 18.35 22.48 4.91
C LYS A 335 17.60 21.28 4.34
N PHE A 336 16.46 20.94 4.94
CA PHE A 336 15.57 19.91 4.39
C PHE A 336 14.70 20.44 3.27
N ARG A 337 14.25 21.70 3.42
CA ARG A 337 13.28 22.33 2.53
C ARG A 337 13.73 22.36 1.07
N VAL A 338 15.01 22.57 0.81
CA VAL A 338 15.55 22.55 -0.57
C VAL A 338 15.26 21.22 -1.30
N TYR A 339 15.32 20.09 -0.60
CA TYR A 339 15.02 18.78 -1.17
C TYR A 339 13.52 18.52 -1.26
N VAL A 340 12.74 18.98 -0.27
CA VAL A 340 11.26 18.93 -0.32
C VAL A 340 10.73 19.71 -1.53
N ASP A 341 11.28 20.90 -1.80
CA ASP A 341 10.95 21.69 -2.99
C ASP A 341 11.26 20.92 -4.27
N ALA A 342 12.50 20.41 -4.39
CA ALA A 342 12.96 19.69 -5.57
C ALA A 342 12.10 18.44 -5.85
N TYR A 343 11.81 17.63 -4.84
CA TYR A 343 11.04 16.39 -5.01
C TYR A 343 9.56 16.62 -5.31
N ALA A 344 8.99 17.73 -4.85
CA ALA A 344 7.63 18.12 -5.24
C ALA A 344 7.53 18.58 -6.71
N GLU A 345 8.62 19.09 -7.29
CA GLU A 345 8.69 19.52 -8.69
C GLU A 345 9.09 18.39 -9.64
N ASP A 346 9.92 17.46 -9.18
CA ASP A 346 10.48 16.38 -9.98
C ASP A 346 10.38 15.03 -9.25
N GLU A 347 9.35 14.27 -9.62
CA GLU A 347 9.13 12.90 -9.11
C GLU A 347 10.24 11.94 -9.54
N ALA A 348 10.79 12.10 -10.75
CA ALA A 348 11.84 11.21 -11.24
C ALA A 348 13.15 11.41 -10.46
N LEU A 349 13.48 12.66 -10.12
CA LEU A 349 14.55 13.01 -9.19
C LEU A 349 14.35 12.34 -7.83
N TRP A 350 13.16 12.50 -7.24
CA TRP A 350 12.85 11.85 -5.96
C TRP A 350 12.97 10.33 -6.04
N PHE A 351 12.40 9.70 -7.06
CA PHE A 351 12.45 8.26 -7.26
C PHE A 351 13.88 7.73 -7.33
N ARG A 352 14.77 8.42 -8.03
CA ARG A 352 16.19 8.06 -8.09
C ARG A 352 16.84 8.12 -6.72
N ASP A 353 16.65 9.21 -5.99
CA ASP A 353 17.31 9.45 -4.72
C ASP A 353 16.71 8.58 -3.59
N PHE A 354 15.39 8.36 -3.61
CA PHE A 354 14.69 7.42 -2.73
C PHE A 354 15.17 5.99 -2.96
N SER A 355 15.30 5.56 -4.22
CA SER A 355 15.79 4.22 -4.54
C SER A 355 17.18 3.97 -3.95
N ALA A 356 18.11 4.91 -4.14
CA ALA A 356 19.45 4.82 -3.56
C ALA A 356 19.43 4.80 -2.03
N ALA A 357 18.65 5.69 -1.40
CA ALA A 357 18.55 5.78 0.06
C ALA A 357 17.88 4.55 0.69
N PHE A 358 16.84 4.01 0.06
CA PHE A 358 16.12 2.83 0.55
C PHE A 358 16.93 1.54 0.32
N GLN A 359 17.69 1.44 -0.77
CA GLN A 359 18.69 0.39 -0.93
C GLN A 359 19.70 0.45 0.22
N LYS A 360 20.33 1.61 0.43
CA LYS A 360 21.28 1.81 1.55
C LYS A 360 20.68 1.40 2.89
N LEU A 361 19.44 1.83 3.17
CA LEU A 361 18.71 1.47 4.40
C LEU A 361 18.61 -0.05 4.58
N THR A 362 18.12 -0.76 3.57
CA THR A 362 17.90 -2.22 3.65
C THR A 362 19.20 -3.03 3.66
N GLU A 363 20.34 -2.41 3.44
CA GLU A 363 21.66 -3.04 3.48
C GLU A 363 22.46 -2.69 4.75
N LEU A 364 21.92 -1.84 5.63
CA LEU A 364 22.59 -1.49 6.88
C LEU A 364 22.83 -2.71 7.77
N GLY A 365 24.06 -2.81 8.29
CA GLY A 365 24.48 -3.90 9.17
C GLY A 365 24.70 -5.24 8.47
N THR A 366 24.59 -5.29 7.14
CA THR A 366 24.78 -6.52 6.36
C THR A 366 26.23 -6.72 5.91
N ARG A 367 26.56 -7.96 5.49
CA ARG A 367 27.84 -8.34 4.89
C ARG A 367 27.59 -9.35 3.77
N ASP A 368 28.47 -9.36 2.78
CA ASP A 368 28.52 -10.40 1.74
C ASP A 368 27.21 -10.61 0.95
N LEU A 369 26.44 -9.53 0.77
CA LEU A 369 25.22 -9.58 -0.02
C LEU A 369 25.52 -9.90 -1.49
N LYS A 370 24.62 -10.66 -2.11
CA LYS A 370 24.71 -11.12 -3.49
C LYS A 370 23.64 -10.45 -4.34
N GLU A 371 24.00 -10.13 -5.58
CA GLU A 371 23.04 -9.59 -6.56
C GLU A 371 21.87 -10.56 -6.78
N ASP A 372 20.66 -10.02 -6.85
CA ASP A 372 19.45 -10.73 -7.30
C ASP A 372 19.51 -10.94 -8.82
N SER A 373 20.44 -11.81 -9.21
CA SER A 373 20.88 -11.99 -10.59
C SER A 373 19.75 -12.52 -11.48
N VAL A 374 19.84 -12.19 -12.76
CA VAL A 374 18.96 -12.74 -13.80
C VAL A 374 19.32 -14.21 -14.01
N VAL A 375 18.34 -15.09 -13.85
CA VAL A 375 18.43 -16.50 -14.25
C VAL A 375 18.43 -16.53 -15.78
N ALA A 376 19.47 -17.11 -16.37
CA ALA A 376 19.52 -17.31 -17.82
C ALA A 376 18.28 -18.11 -18.26
N PRO A 377 17.66 -17.77 -19.42
CA PRO A 377 16.53 -18.54 -19.93
C PRO A 377 16.96 -19.99 -20.13
N SER A 378 16.24 -20.90 -19.48
CA SER A 378 16.43 -22.36 -19.58
C SER A 378 16.00 -22.91 -20.92
#